data_AF-A0A349QUA1-F1
#
_entry.id   AF-A0A349QUA1-F1
#
_cell.length_a   1.000
_cell.length_b   1.000
_cell.length_c   1.000
_cell.angle_alpha   90.00
_cell.angle_beta   90.00
_cell.angle_gamma   90.00
#
_symmetry.space_group_name_H-M   'P 1'
#
loop_
_entity.id
_entity.type
_entity.pdbx_description
1 polymer ?
#
loop_
_entity_poly.entity_id
_entity_poly.type
_entity_poly.pdbx_seq_one_letter_code
_entity_poly.pdbx_strand_id
1 'polypeptide(L)'
;EYFISKLKKGERFILAGRILEVAMVKEMTVFVRNSSGKAITPSWLGGRLPLSSNLSHFLRKKLAAAASAPSSEKELHFLAPLIKKQAELSAVPSEAEFLVEHIKTREGHHLFFYPLEGRLIHEVMAALVAYRISKLYPISFSMAMNDYGFELYSDKQIQLSQMQLEQVLSRSNLMEDVISSINSAEMASRKFRDIAVISGLVVQNYPGTQQNNKSLQASSGIIFRVLMEHDPTNLLLKQAFTEVFNQQLEEHRLINAFERINQSKIRYTFVEEYTPLSFPIKVDSLRQSLSSEALIERIQRMEKTNAQKKKRRK
;
A
#
# COMPACT_ATOMS: atom_id res chain seq x y z
N GLU A 1 6.75 14.88 -0.08
CA GLU A 1 8.06 14.20 -0.18
C GLU A 1 7.93 12.68 -0.20
N TYR A 2 7.31 12.07 0.82
CA TYR A 2 7.17 10.60 0.98
C TYR A 2 6.65 9.81 -0.24
N PHE A 3 5.68 10.36 -0.99
CA PHE A 3 5.14 9.68 -2.17
C PHE A 3 6.21 9.41 -3.25
N ILE A 4 7.02 10.42 -3.55
CA ILE A 4 8.04 10.34 -4.60
C ILE A 4 9.17 9.38 -4.21
N SER A 5 9.50 9.25 -2.91
CA SER A 5 10.60 8.37 -2.45
C SER A 5 10.41 6.91 -2.83
N LYS A 6 9.16 6.51 -2.90
CA LYS A 6 8.80 5.11 -3.13
C LYS A 6 8.90 4.71 -4.59
N LEU A 7 8.91 5.69 -5.49
CA LEU A 7 8.88 5.43 -6.91
C LEU A 7 10.26 5.00 -7.40
N LYS A 8 10.28 3.92 -8.19
CA LYS A 8 11.47 3.47 -8.93
C LYS A 8 11.56 4.17 -10.28
N LYS A 9 12.76 4.21 -10.87
CA LYS A 9 12.94 4.67 -12.26
C LYS A 9 12.07 3.83 -13.20
N GLY A 10 11.31 4.48 -14.08
CA GLY A 10 10.36 3.85 -15.00
C GLY A 10 8.95 3.68 -14.43
N GLU A 11 8.73 3.93 -13.14
CA GLU A 11 7.37 3.94 -12.58
C GLU A 11 6.62 5.22 -12.95
N ARG A 12 5.31 5.09 -13.13
CA ARG A 12 4.45 6.18 -13.60
C ARG A 12 3.59 6.68 -12.46
N PHE A 13 3.45 8.00 -12.34
CA PHE A 13 2.54 8.63 -11.40
C PHE A 13 1.74 9.77 -12.02
N ILE A 14 0.62 10.14 -11.39
CA ILE A 14 -0.24 11.23 -11.86
C ILE A 14 0.13 12.52 -11.12
N LEU A 15 0.41 13.60 -11.83
CA LEU A 15 0.57 14.93 -11.23
C LEU A 15 -0.16 15.97 -12.08
N ALA A 16 -1.06 16.73 -11.45
CA ALA A 16 -1.88 17.73 -12.14
C ALA A 16 -2.57 17.19 -13.41
N GLY A 17 -3.04 15.93 -13.35
CA GLY A 17 -3.72 15.27 -14.48
C GLY A 17 -2.83 14.71 -15.57
N ARG A 18 -1.52 14.83 -15.44
CA ARG A 18 -0.56 14.26 -16.39
C ARG A 18 0.02 12.98 -15.83
N ILE A 19 0.12 11.96 -16.68
CA ILE A 19 0.84 10.72 -16.37
C ILE A 19 2.32 10.96 -16.67
N LEU A 20 3.13 10.81 -15.64
CA LEU A 20 4.56 11.12 -15.66
C LEU A 20 5.33 9.87 -15.29
N GLU A 21 6.28 9.47 -16.13
CA GLU A 21 7.24 8.41 -15.84
C GLU A 21 8.47 8.98 -15.15
N VAL A 22 8.89 8.40 -14.03
CA VAL A 22 10.10 8.80 -13.30
C VAL A 22 11.32 8.44 -14.14
N ALA A 23 11.99 9.46 -14.70
CA ALA A 23 13.24 9.26 -15.43
C ALA A 23 14.44 9.18 -14.48
N MET A 24 14.49 10.09 -13.50
CA MET A 24 15.46 10.08 -12.43
C MET A 24 15.01 11.00 -11.30
N VAL A 25 15.36 10.64 -10.07
CA VAL A 25 15.28 11.53 -8.92
C VAL A 25 16.68 12.07 -8.68
N LYS A 26 16.84 13.40 -8.68
CA LYS A 26 18.08 14.06 -8.31
C LYS A 26 17.77 15.12 -7.27
N GLU A 27 18.26 14.90 -6.06
CA GLU A 27 18.06 15.80 -4.92
C GLU A 27 16.54 16.00 -4.66
N MET A 28 16.05 17.24 -4.73
CA MET A 28 14.63 17.59 -4.59
C MET A 28 13.86 17.69 -5.90
N THR A 29 14.49 17.29 -7.00
CA THR A 29 13.89 17.38 -8.33
C THR A 29 13.65 16.00 -8.89
N VAL A 30 12.39 15.71 -9.20
CA VAL A 30 12.01 14.52 -9.95
C VAL A 30 12.01 14.90 -11.42
N PHE A 31 12.96 14.37 -12.17
CA PHE A 31 12.95 14.46 -13.62
C PHE A 31 12.00 13.39 -14.15
N VAL A 32 11.03 13.86 -14.92
CA VAL A 32 9.94 13.05 -15.43
C VAL A 32 9.86 13.15 -16.94
N ARG A 33 9.32 12.10 -17.56
CA ARG A 33 8.92 12.09 -18.96
C ARG A 33 7.39 12.00 -19.03
N ASN A 34 6.79 12.63 -20.03
CA ASN A 34 5.38 12.37 -20.32
C ASN A 34 5.22 10.90 -20.70
N SER A 35 4.20 10.27 -20.14
CA SER A 35 3.84 8.88 -20.42
C SER A 35 2.32 8.73 -20.49
N SER A 36 1.87 7.56 -20.92
CA SER A 36 0.46 7.17 -20.93
C SER A 36 0.28 5.81 -20.24
N GLY A 37 -0.97 5.44 -19.95
CA GLY A 37 -1.32 4.16 -19.32
C GLY A 37 -1.47 4.23 -17.81
N LYS A 38 -1.28 3.09 -17.13
CA LYS A 38 -1.49 2.99 -15.67
C LYS A 38 -0.40 3.74 -14.90
N ALA A 39 -0.83 4.46 -13.87
CA ALA A 39 0.03 5.30 -13.04
C ALA A 39 -0.49 5.38 -11.60
N ILE A 40 0.44 5.49 -10.64
CA ILE A 40 0.17 5.61 -9.21
C ILE A 40 -0.24 7.06 -8.92
N THR A 41 -1.25 7.31 -8.08
CA THR A 41 -1.59 8.70 -7.74
C THR A 41 -0.99 9.11 -6.41
N PRO A 42 -0.37 10.31 -6.33
CA PRO A 42 -0.03 10.93 -5.06
C PRO A 42 -1.25 11.13 -4.17
N SER A 43 -1.22 10.51 -3.00
CA SER A 43 -2.14 10.79 -1.91
C SER A 43 -1.49 11.79 -0.95
N TRP A 44 -1.98 13.04 -0.93
CA TRP A 44 -1.55 14.05 0.02
C TRP A 44 -2.33 13.85 1.32
N LEU A 45 -1.68 13.25 2.33
CA LEU A 45 -2.29 12.94 3.62
C LEU A 45 -2.47 14.22 4.44
N GLY A 46 -3.65 14.82 4.36
CA GLY A 46 -4.09 15.78 5.36
C GLY A 46 -4.28 15.07 6.70
N GLY A 47 -3.27 15.13 7.58
CA GLY A 47 -3.35 14.93 9.04
C GLY A 47 -3.98 13.66 9.61
N ARG A 48 -4.43 12.69 8.80
CA ARG A 48 -5.06 11.46 9.29
C ARG A 48 -4.00 10.56 9.92
N LEU A 49 -4.12 10.38 11.24
CA LEU A 49 -3.34 9.39 11.97
C LEU A 49 -3.77 7.98 11.49
N PRO A 50 -2.82 7.09 11.18
CA PRO A 50 -3.14 5.71 10.83
C PRO A 50 -3.74 4.98 12.04
N LEU A 51 -4.48 3.89 11.80
CA LEU A 51 -4.98 3.04 12.88
C LEU A 51 -3.82 2.50 13.73
N SER A 52 -3.95 2.66 15.05
CA SER A 52 -3.07 1.99 16.00
C SER A 52 -3.24 0.48 15.93
N SER A 53 -2.24 -0.27 16.41
CA SER A 53 -2.29 -1.73 16.49
C SER A 53 -3.49 -2.24 17.31
N ASN A 54 -3.79 -1.59 18.44
CA ASN A 54 -4.91 -1.96 19.31
C ASN A 54 -6.27 -1.73 18.63
N LEU A 55 -6.42 -0.61 17.92
CA LEU A 55 -7.66 -0.31 17.19
C LEU A 55 -7.87 -1.26 16.01
N SER A 56 -6.79 -1.59 15.31
CA SER A 56 -6.75 -2.57 14.22
C SER A 56 -7.20 -3.96 14.70
N HIS A 57 -6.66 -4.42 15.83
CA HIS A 57 -7.07 -5.66 16.48
C HIS A 57 -8.55 -5.66 16.87
N PHE A 58 -9.02 -4.59 17.51
CA PHE A 58 -10.41 -4.46 17.94
C PHE A 58 -11.39 -4.44 16.75
N LEU A 59 -11.06 -3.74 15.67
CA LEU A 59 -11.87 -3.68 14.45
C LEU A 59 -12.04 -5.07 13.83
N ARG A 60 -10.95 -5.86 13.78
CA ARG A 60 -11.01 -7.26 13.30
C ARG A 60 -11.93 -8.13 14.16
N LYS A 61 -11.84 -8.02 15.49
CA LYS A 61 -12.75 -8.71 16.41
C LYS A 61 -14.21 -8.34 16.18
N LYS A 62 -14.49 -7.04 16.02
CA LYS A 62 -15.85 -6.55 15.75
C LYS A 62 -16.38 -7.00 14.40
N LEU A 63 -15.54 -7.03 13.36
CA LEU A 63 -15.94 -7.55 12.05
C LEU A 63 -16.30 -9.04 12.12
N ALA A 64 -15.50 -9.84 12.84
CA ALA A 64 -15.79 -11.26 13.05
C ALA A 64 -17.07 -11.47 13.89
N ALA A 65 -17.26 -10.68 14.95
CA ALA A 65 -18.47 -10.71 15.76
C ALA A 65 -19.72 -10.30 14.96
N ALA A 66 -19.59 -9.36 14.02
CA ALA A 66 -20.70 -8.91 13.17
C ALA A 66 -21.26 -10.04 12.26
N ALA A 67 -20.46 -11.07 11.99
CA ALA A 67 -20.92 -12.25 11.26
C ALA A 67 -21.81 -13.17 12.13
N SER A 68 -21.73 -13.05 13.45
CA SER A 68 -22.27 -14.00 14.43
C SER A 68 -23.39 -13.35 15.27
N ALA A 69 -24.63 -13.52 14.82
CA ALA A 69 -25.88 -13.05 15.45
C ALA A 69 -26.05 -11.51 15.56
N PRO A 70 -27.29 -11.00 15.79
CA PRO A 70 -27.52 -9.58 15.94
C PRO A 70 -26.84 -9.07 17.21
N SER A 71 -25.80 -8.25 17.05
CA SER A 71 -25.17 -7.57 18.17
C SER A 71 -26.13 -6.54 18.79
N SER A 72 -26.08 -6.39 20.11
CA SER A 72 -26.77 -5.33 20.85
C SER A 72 -26.14 -3.94 20.63
N GLU A 73 -24.97 -3.88 19.99
CA GLU A 73 -24.26 -2.64 19.70
C GLU A 73 -24.90 -1.90 18.54
N LYS A 74 -25.16 -0.60 18.73
CA LYS A 74 -25.86 0.25 17.76
C LYS A 74 -25.12 0.33 16.43
N GLU A 75 -23.80 0.39 16.47
CA GLU A 75 -22.91 0.47 15.31
C GLU A 75 -22.97 -0.81 14.47
N LEU A 76 -22.93 -1.98 15.12
CA LEU A 76 -23.03 -3.27 14.44
C LEU A 76 -24.43 -3.51 13.86
N HIS A 77 -25.47 -3.07 14.56
CA HIS A 77 -26.83 -3.09 14.04
C HIS A 77 -26.97 -2.20 12.79
N PHE A 78 -26.39 -1.00 12.80
CA PHE A 78 -26.37 -0.10 11.64
C PHE A 78 -25.63 -0.72 10.44
N LEU A 79 -24.52 -1.41 10.68
CA LEU A 79 -23.71 -2.06 9.65
C LEU A 79 -24.28 -3.41 9.17
N ALA A 80 -25.24 -4.01 9.88
CA ALA A 80 -25.78 -5.34 9.58
C ALA A 80 -26.21 -5.55 8.12
N PRO A 81 -26.86 -4.59 7.42
CA PRO A 81 -27.18 -4.75 6.00
C PRO A 81 -25.94 -4.91 5.11
N LEU A 82 -24.86 -4.18 5.40
CA LEU A 82 -23.60 -4.28 4.66
C LEU A 82 -22.90 -5.61 4.94
N ILE A 83 -22.88 -6.06 6.19
CA ILE A 83 -22.29 -7.34 6.59
C ILE A 83 -23.05 -8.51 5.95
N LYS A 84 -24.39 -8.47 5.97
CA LYS A 84 -25.21 -9.45 5.25
C LYS A 84 -24.88 -9.44 3.76
N LYS A 85 -24.73 -8.26 3.16
CA LYS A 85 -24.42 -8.16 1.73
C LYS A 85 -23.01 -8.70 1.40
N GLN A 86 -22.05 -8.50 2.30
CA GLN A 86 -20.70 -9.04 2.19
C GLN A 86 -20.75 -10.58 2.24
N ALA A 87 -21.50 -11.17 3.17
CA ALA A 87 -21.67 -12.61 3.29
C ALA A 87 -22.40 -13.24 2.08
N GLU A 88 -23.31 -12.51 1.43
CA GLU A 88 -23.98 -12.98 0.20
C GLU A 88 -23.05 -13.01 -1.02
N LEU A 89 -22.09 -12.08 -1.11
CA LEU A 89 -21.22 -11.93 -2.29
C LEU A 89 -19.89 -12.68 -2.16
N SER A 90 -19.39 -12.82 -0.94
CA SER A 90 -18.05 -13.30 -0.62
C SER A 90 -18.06 -13.97 0.76
N ALA A 91 -17.18 -13.58 1.66
CA ALA A 91 -17.16 -13.99 3.05
C ALA A 91 -16.99 -12.78 3.97
N VAL A 92 -17.46 -12.93 5.21
CA VAL A 92 -17.07 -12.07 6.33
C VAL A 92 -16.03 -12.88 7.12
N PRO A 93 -14.75 -12.47 7.16
CA PRO A 93 -13.71 -13.29 7.77
C PRO A 93 -13.92 -13.39 9.28
N SER A 94 -13.75 -14.61 9.82
CA SER A 94 -13.59 -14.78 11.27
C SER A 94 -12.20 -14.33 11.74
N GLU A 95 -11.96 -14.29 13.05
CA GLU A 95 -10.65 -13.87 13.58
C GLU A 95 -9.48 -14.78 13.13
N ALA A 96 -9.77 -16.05 12.84
CA ALA A 96 -8.80 -17.05 12.39
C ALA A 96 -8.74 -17.17 10.86
N GLU A 97 -9.37 -16.24 10.13
CA GLU A 97 -9.44 -16.27 8.67
C GLU A 97 -8.84 -15.00 8.07
N PHE A 98 -8.17 -15.17 6.94
CA PHE A 98 -7.66 -14.06 6.14
C PHE A 98 -8.36 -14.05 4.79
N LEU A 99 -9.16 -13.02 4.53
CA LEU A 99 -9.93 -12.91 3.30
C LEU A 99 -9.09 -12.27 2.19
N VAL A 100 -9.10 -12.93 1.03
CA VAL A 100 -8.61 -12.40 -0.24
C VAL A 100 -9.72 -12.54 -1.28
N GLU A 101 -10.05 -11.44 -1.94
CA GLU A 101 -11.08 -11.39 -2.98
C GLU A 101 -10.46 -11.12 -4.34
N HIS A 102 -10.72 -12.00 -5.30
CA HIS A 102 -10.42 -11.77 -6.70
C HIS A 102 -11.67 -11.29 -7.42
N ILE A 103 -11.65 -10.03 -7.86
CA ILE A 103 -12.76 -9.42 -8.60
C ILE A 103 -12.36 -9.19 -10.05
N LYS A 104 -13.11 -9.76 -10.99
CA LYS A 104 -12.96 -9.49 -12.42
C LYS A 104 -13.96 -8.44 -12.87
N THR A 105 -13.47 -7.29 -13.33
CA THR A 105 -14.29 -6.23 -13.90
C THR A 105 -13.98 -6.05 -15.39
N ARG A 106 -14.63 -5.06 -16.02
CA ARG A 106 -14.31 -4.67 -17.40
C ARG A 106 -12.94 -4.00 -17.53
N GLU A 107 -12.46 -3.37 -16.45
CA GLU A 107 -11.17 -2.67 -16.43
C GLU A 107 -10.01 -3.67 -16.31
N GLY A 108 -10.23 -4.78 -15.59
CA GLY A 108 -9.24 -5.83 -15.43
C GLY A 108 -9.51 -6.71 -14.21
N HIS A 109 -8.43 -7.13 -13.58
CA HIS A 109 -8.38 -8.03 -12.44
C HIS A 109 -7.95 -7.29 -11.18
N HIS A 110 -8.70 -7.48 -10.10
CA HIS A 110 -8.46 -6.86 -8.81
C HIS A 110 -8.27 -7.96 -7.77
N LEU A 111 -7.18 -7.89 -7.01
CA LEU A 111 -7.02 -8.66 -5.78
C LEU A 111 -7.16 -7.71 -4.58
N PHE A 112 -8.15 -7.94 -3.74
CA PHE A 112 -8.33 -7.23 -2.48
C PHE A 112 -7.90 -8.09 -1.31
N PHE A 113 -7.15 -7.51 -0.39
CA PHE A 113 -6.63 -8.14 0.81
C PHE A 113 -7.13 -7.36 2.03
N TYR A 114 -7.59 -8.07 3.06
CA TYR A 114 -8.19 -7.47 4.26
C TYR A 114 -7.43 -7.82 5.56
N PRO A 115 -6.18 -7.36 5.73
CA PRO A 115 -5.41 -7.61 6.96
C PRO A 115 -5.92 -6.85 8.19
N LEU A 116 -6.53 -5.68 8.02
CA LEU A 116 -6.90 -4.77 9.11
C LEU A 116 -5.73 -4.42 10.03
N GLU A 117 -4.64 -3.90 9.48
CA GLU A 117 -3.41 -3.53 10.20
C GLU A 117 -3.06 -2.03 10.09
N GLY A 118 -3.90 -1.25 9.40
CA GLY A 118 -3.70 0.17 9.16
C GLY A 118 -2.94 0.49 7.87
N ARG A 119 -3.16 1.70 7.36
CA ARG A 119 -2.71 2.12 6.02
C ARG A 119 -1.20 2.00 5.78
N LEU A 120 -0.37 2.38 6.76
CA LEU A 120 1.10 2.33 6.62
C LEU A 120 1.58 0.90 6.39
N ILE A 121 1.08 -0.05 7.18
CA ILE A 121 1.38 -1.48 7.03
C ILE A 121 0.88 -1.99 5.70
N HIS A 122 -0.34 -1.62 5.30
CA HIS A 122 -0.95 -2.08 4.04
C HIS A 122 -0.16 -1.64 2.81
N GLU A 123 0.46 -0.47 2.85
CA GLU A 123 1.29 0.01 1.76
C GLU A 123 2.54 -0.87 1.58
N VAL A 124 3.18 -1.25 2.68
CA VAL A 124 4.31 -2.19 2.68
C VAL A 124 3.87 -3.57 2.22
N MET A 125 2.74 -4.06 2.73
CA MET A 125 2.17 -5.34 2.33
C MET A 125 1.83 -5.39 0.84
N ALA A 126 1.24 -4.33 0.29
CA ALA A 126 0.89 -4.25 -1.12
C ALA A 126 2.14 -4.35 -2.01
N ALA A 127 3.18 -3.58 -1.70
CA ALA A 127 4.45 -3.62 -2.43
C ALA A 127 5.11 -5.01 -2.35
N LEU A 128 5.17 -5.60 -1.15
CA LEU A 128 5.71 -6.93 -0.90
C LEU A 128 4.97 -8.01 -1.68
N VAL A 129 3.64 -8.04 -1.58
CA VAL A 129 2.79 -9.05 -2.22
C VAL A 129 2.89 -8.91 -3.74
N ALA A 130 2.89 -7.69 -4.27
CA ALA A 130 3.08 -7.45 -5.70
C ALA A 130 4.44 -7.94 -6.20
N TYR A 131 5.51 -7.69 -5.45
CA TYR A 131 6.86 -8.18 -5.76
C TYR A 131 6.94 -9.71 -5.73
N ARG A 132 6.32 -10.35 -4.75
CA ARG A 132 6.28 -11.82 -4.67
C ARG A 132 5.48 -12.44 -5.80
N ILE A 133 4.36 -11.84 -6.18
CA ILE A 133 3.58 -12.31 -7.35
C ILE A 133 4.38 -12.12 -8.64
N SER A 134 5.13 -11.02 -8.79
CA SER A 134 5.93 -10.78 -10.00
C SER A 134 7.10 -11.77 -10.17
N LYS A 135 7.56 -12.41 -9.08
CA LYS A 135 8.50 -13.55 -9.16
C LYS A 135 7.88 -14.81 -9.78
N LEU A 136 6.55 -14.97 -9.70
CA LEU A 136 5.86 -16.14 -10.25
C LEU A 136 5.63 -16.00 -11.76
N TYR A 137 5.30 -14.79 -12.22
CA TYR A 137 5.10 -14.49 -13.63
C TYR A 137 5.18 -12.98 -13.90
N PRO A 138 5.53 -12.55 -15.14
CA PRO A 138 5.62 -11.13 -15.48
C PRO A 138 4.27 -10.40 -15.38
N ILE A 139 4.11 -9.57 -14.36
CA ILE A 139 2.91 -8.75 -14.14
C ILE A 139 3.27 -7.43 -13.46
N SER A 140 2.45 -6.40 -13.71
CA SER A 140 2.56 -5.09 -13.07
C SER A 140 1.25 -4.75 -12.38
N PHE A 141 1.36 -4.13 -11.22
CA PHE A 141 0.20 -3.78 -10.41
C PHE A 141 0.12 -2.27 -10.20
N SER A 142 -1.10 -1.74 -10.25
CA SER A 142 -1.43 -0.50 -9.55
C SER A 142 -1.95 -0.87 -8.17
N MET A 143 -1.60 -0.08 -7.16
CA MET A 143 -1.92 -0.38 -5.77
C MET A 143 -2.77 0.73 -5.17
N ALA A 144 -3.74 0.35 -4.35
CA ALA A 144 -4.50 1.27 -3.51
C ALA A 144 -4.64 0.67 -2.11
N MET A 145 -4.76 1.51 -1.10
CA MET A 145 -4.87 1.07 0.29
C MET A 145 -5.64 2.07 1.13
N ASN A 146 -6.34 1.53 2.11
CA ASN A 146 -6.99 2.28 3.17
C ASN A 146 -6.64 1.67 4.53
N ASP A 147 -7.41 2.00 5.56
CA ASP A 147 -7.12 1.58 6.93
C ASP A 147 -7.41 0.11 7.25
N TYR A 148 -8.22 -0.59 6.44
CA TYR A 148 -8.57 -1.99 6.69
C TYR A 148 -8.10 -2.97 5.61
N GLY A 149 -7.70 -2.48 4.43
CA GLY A 149 -7.14 -3.35 3.39
C GLY A 149 -6.43 -2.63 2.24
N PHE A 150 -6.01 -3.42 1.26
CA PHE A 150 -5.35 -2.95 0.04
C PHE A 150 -5.79 -3.72 -1.20
N GLU A 151 -5.58 -3.10 -2.35
CA GLU A 151 -5.90 -3.58 -3.69
C GLU A 151 -4.61 -3.72 -4.51
N LEU A 152 -4.49 -4.84 -5.24
CA LEU A 152 -3.57 -5.00 -6.36
C LEU A 152 -4.39 -5.13 -7.65
N TYR A 153 -4.27 -4.15 -8.53
CA TYR A 153 -4.99 -4.09 -9.81
C TYR A 153 -4.05 -4.36 -11.00
N SER A 154 -4.48 -5.26 -11.89
CA SER A 154 -3.84 -5.53 -13.17
C SER A 154 -4.87 -5.59 -14.30
N ASP A 155 -4.45 -5.26 -15.51
CA ASP A 155 -5.20 -5.32 -16.77
C ASP A 155 -5.01 -6.68 -17.42
N LYS A 156 -3.95 -7.39 -16.98
CA LYS A 156 -3.71 -8.79 -17.31
C LYS A 156 -4.36 -9.69 -16.28
N GLN A 157 -4.68 -10.91 -16.72
CA GLN A 157 -5.19 -11.93 -15.83
C GLN A 157 -4.18 -12.27 -14.74
N ILE A 158 -4.65 -12.24 -13.50
CA ILE A 158 -3.88 -12.66 -12.32
C ILE A 158 -4.10 -14.16 -12.15
N GLN A 159 -3.13 -14.98 -12.54
CA GLN A 159 -3.18 -16.43 -12.39
C GLN A 159 -2.53 -16.80 -11.07
N LEU A 160 -3.32 -16.78 -10.00
CA LEU A 160 -2.85 -17.13 -8.66
C LEU A 160 -3.69 -18.28 -8.13
N SER A 161 -3.06 -19.44 -7.89
CA SER A 161 -3.69 -20.57 -7.20
C SER A 161 -3.72 -20.34 -5.69
N GLN A 162 -4.53 -21.12 -4.97
CA GLN A 162 -4.56 -21.09 -3.49
C GLN A 162 -3.16 -21.33 -2.90
N MET A 163 -2.43 -22.32 -3.41
CA MET A 163 -1.07 -22.65 -2.95
C MET A 163 -0.09 -21.50 -3.21
N GLN A 164 -0.15 -20.89 -4.39
CA GLN A 164 0.71 -19.74 -4.71
C GLN A 164 0.37 -18.52 -3.83
N LEU A 165 -0.91 -18.31 -3.53
CA LEU A 165 -1.34 -17.26 -2.62
C LEU A 165 -0.80 -17.48 -1.20
N GLU A 166 -0.85 -18.72 -0.69
CA GLU A 166 -0.25 -19.12 0.59
C GLU A 166 1.27 -18.88 0.62
N GLN A 167 1.97 -19.20 -0.48
CA GLN A 167 3.41 -18.92 -0.61
C GLN A 167 3.71 -17.42 -0.59
N VAL A 168 2.96 -16.63 -1.36
CA VAL A 168 3.09 -15.16 -1.42
C VAL A 168 2.83 -14.52 -0.05
N LEU A 169 1.90 -15.07 0.73
CA LEU A 169 1.56 -14.60 2.07
C LEU A 169 2.40 -15.25 3.19
N SER A 170 3.41 -16.06 2.85
CA SER A 170 4.23 -16.75 3.84
C SER A 170 5.21 -15.82 4.56
N ARG A 171 5.70 -16.24 5.73
CA ARG A 171 6.76 -15.51 6.46
C ARG A 171 8.15 -15.71 5.84
N SER A 172 8.33 -16.69 4.95
CA SER A 172 9.63 -17.00 4.37
C SER A 172 10.23 -15.75 3.70
N ASN A 173 11.50 -15.42 3.99
CA ASN A 173 12.22 -14.27 3.44
C ASN A 173 11.49 -12.91 3.56
N LEU A 174 10.64 -12.73 4.58
CA LEU A 174 9.77 -11.56 4.70
C LEU A 174 10.53 -10.23 4.58
N MET A 175 11.56 -10.03 5.41
CA MET A 175 12.28 -8.75 5.43
C MET A 175 13.13 -8.53 4.18
N GLU A 176 13.76 -9.58 3.65
CA GLU A 176 14.53 -9.50 2.40
C GLU A 176 13.65 -9.13 1.20
N ASP A 177 12.45 -9.70 1.12
CA ASP A 177 11.48 -9.37 0.08
C ASP A 177 10.91 -7.96 0.27
N VAL A 178 10.69 -7.49 1.50
CA VAL A 178 10.28 -6.11 1.78
C VAL A 178 11.34 -5.13 1.26
N ILE A 179 12.61 -5.38 1.59
CA ILE A 179 13.76 -4.57 1.14
C ILE A 179 13.82 -4.49 -0.38
N SER A 180 13.56 -5.61 -1.05
CA SER A 180 13.60 -5.73 -2.51
C SER A 180 12.37 -5.11 -3.20
N SER A 181 11.21 -5.21 -2.57
CA SER A 181 9.94 -4.69 -3.10
C SER A 181 9.89 -3.16 -3.11
N ILE A 182 10.47 -2.53 -2.10
CA ILE A 182 10.48 -1.07 -1.91
C ILE A 182 11.80 -0.48 -2.43
N ASN A 183 11.81 0.80 -2.81
CA ASN A 183 13.06 1.52 -3.07
C ASN A 183 13.77 1.90 -1.77
N SER A 184 14.18 0.88 -1.00
CA SER A 184 14.78 1.01 0.33
C SER A 184 16.03 1.90 0.33
N ALA A 185 16.85 1.83 -0.72
CA ALA A 185 18.02 2.69 -0.89
C ALA A 185 17.66 4.18 -1.02
N GLU A 186 16.56 4.52 -1.70
CA GLU A 186 16.13 5.90 -1.83
C GLU A 186 15.57 6.43 -0.50
N MET A 187 14.72 5.65 0.16
CA MET A 187 14.17 5.99 1.47
C MET A 187 15.27 6.17 2.52
N ALA A 188 16.25 5.25 2.54
CA ALA A 188 17.41 5.32 3.42
C ALA A 188 18.28 6.53 3.07
N SER A 189 18.50 6.85 1.79
CA SER A 189 19.24 8.03 1.38
C SER A 189 18.60 9.33 1.89
N ARG A 190 17.27 9.41 1.89
CA ARG A 190 16.55 10.54 2.47
C ARG A 190 16.68 10.59 3.98
N LYS A 191 16.50 9.44 4.66
CA LYS A 191 16.60 9.38 6.12
C LYS A 191 18.01 9.65 6.63
N PHE A 192 19.01 9.29 5.83
CA PHE A 192 20.42 9.57 6.08
C PHE A 192 20.72 11.07 6.19
N ARG A 193 19.87 11.95 5.65
CA ARG A 193 20.02 13.40 5.84
C ARG A 193 20.03 13.79 7.32
N ASP A 194 19.07 13.30 8.09
CA ASP A 194 18.97 13.61 9.53
C ASP A 194 20.20 13.07 10.26
N ILE A 195 20.60 11.83 9.93
CA ILE A 195 21.74 11.15 10.52
C ILE A 195 23.06 11.87 10.18
N ALA A 196 23.23 12.34 8.95
CA ALA A 196 24.41 13.08 8.51
C ALA A 196 24.55 14.42 9.23
N VAL A 197 23.43 15.08 9.54
CA VAL A 197 23.44 16.30 10.35
C VAL A 197 23.80 15.99 11.81
N ILE A 198 23.15 14.99 12.41
CA ILE A 198 23.38 14.60 13.82
C ILE A 198 24.82 14.13 14.04
N SER A 199 25.36 13.34 13.10
CA SER A 199 26.74 12.83 13.16
C SER A 199 27.81 13.88 12.82
N GLY A 200 27.40 15.10 12.43
CA GLY A 200 28.32 16.18 12.07
C GLY A 200 29.00 16.03 10.70
N LEU A 201 28.59 15.05 9.88
CA LEU A 201 29.05 14.90 8.50
C LEU A 201 28.59 16.06 7.60
N VAL A 202 27.47 16.68 7.97
CA VAL A 202 26.92 17.84 7.27
C VAL A 202 26.58 18.92 8.30
N VAL A 203 27.17 20.10 8.16
CA VAL A 203 26.91 21.24 9.05
C VAL A 203 25.71 22.03 8.54
N GLN A 204 24.67 22.14 9.37
CA GLN A 204 23.42 22.83 9.02
C GLN A 204 23.51 24.35 9.17
N ASN A 205 24.21 24.84 10.20
CA ASN A 205 24.28 26.26 10.54
C ASN A 205 25.72 26.70 10.75
N TYR A 206 26.11 27.77 10.08
CA TYR A 206 27.31 28.53 10.40
C TYR A 206 26.89 29.85 11.06
N PRO A 207 27.70 30.42 11.98
CA PRO A 207 27.40 31.74 12.54
C PRO A 207 27.17 32.76 11.42
N GLY A 208 25.95 33.32 11.35
CA GLY A 208 25.56 34.32 10.35
C GLY A 208 25.01 33.79 9.02
N THR A 209 25.06 32.48 8.74
CA THR A 209 24.51 31.91 7.49
C THR A 209 23.81 30.57 7.71
N GLN A 210 22.53 30.49 7.34
CA GLN A 210 21.80 29.22 7.27
C GLN A 210 22.03 28.56 5.90
N GLN A 211 22.45 27.29 5.90
CA GLN A 211 22.51 26.50 4.67
C GLN A 211 21.09 26.20 4.18
N ASN A 212 20.86 26.33 2.87
CA ASN A 212 19.58 25.99 2.27
C ASN A 212 19.33 24.48 2.37
N ASN A 213 18.11 24.08 2.78
CA ASN A 213 17.67 22.68 2.88
C ASN A 213 18.01 21.83 1.64
N LYS A 214 18.00 22.43 0.43
CA LYS A 214 18.40 21.75 -0.81
C LYS A 214 19.88 21.35 -0.83
N SER A 215 20.77 22.22 -0.37
CA SER A 215 22.23 22.00 -0.32
C SER A 215 22.56 20.86 0.65
N LEU A 216 21.94 20.86 1.83
CA LEU A 216 22.13 19.82 2.85
C LEU A 216 21.77 18.43 2.33
N GLN A 217 20.67 18.33 1.58
CA GLN A 217 20.21 17.07 1.01
C GLN A 217 21.10 16.58 -0.14
N ALA A 218 21.62 17.47 -0.97
CA ALA A 218 22.58 17.12 -2.01
C ALA A 218 23.86 16.53 -1.40
N SER A 219 24.40 17.20 -0.37
CA SER A 219 25.60 16.75 0.36
C SER A 219 25.38 15.41 1.05
N SER A 220 24.28 15.24 1.80
CA SER A 220 23.98 13.98 2.49
C SER A 220 23.75 12.83 1.51
N GLY A 221 23.10 13.09 0.36
CA GLY A 221 22.87 12.08 -0.67
C GLY A 221 24.14 11.61 -1.39
N ILE A 222 25.14 12.49 -1.56
CA ILE A 222 26.47 12.10 -2.08
C ILE A 222 27.18 11.21 -1.06
N ILE A 223 27.25 11.64 0.20
CA ILE A 223 27.90 10.89 1.28
C ILE A 223 27.27 9.50 1.42
N PHE A 224 25.93 9.41 1.41
CA PHE A 224 25.22 8.13 1.46
C PHE A 224 25.64 7.18 0.33
N ARG A 225 25.74 7.67 -0.91
CA ARG A 225 26.14 6.85 -2.07
C ARG A 225 27.59 6.38 -1.95
N VAL A 226 28.50 7.27 -1.56
CA VAL A 226 29.91 6.93 -1.32
C VAL A 226 30.02 5.85 -0.24
N LEU A 227 29.28 5.97 0.86
CA LEU A 227 29.24 4.94 1.91
C LEU A 227 28.66 3.62 1.38
N MET A 228 27.56 3.62 0.62
CA MET A 228 27.04 2.38 0.05
C MET A 228 28.04 1.69 -0.88
N GLU A 229 28.78 2.44 -1.70
CA GLU A 229 29.72 1.89 -2.68
C GLU A 229 31.04 1.44 -2.07
N HIS A 230 31.55 2.17 -1.07
CA HIS A 230 32.91 1.99 -0.56
C HIS A 230 32.99 1.48 0.89
N ASP A 231 31.93 1.64 1.69
CA ASP A 231 31.84 1.14 3.08
C ASP A 231 30.40 0.68 3.41
N PRO A 232 29.92 -0.42 2.79
CA PRO A 232 28.57 -0.92 3.02
C PRO A 232 28.31 -1.38 4.46
N THR A 233 29.37 -1.56 5.26
CA THR A 233 29.31 -1.90 6.68
C THR A 233 29.22 -0.69 7.60
N ASN A 234 29.23 0.53 7.06
CA ASN A 234 29.22 1.77 7.83
C ASN A 234 28.04 1.83 8.81
N LEU A 235 28.30 2.22 10.06
CA LEU A 235 27.27 2.28 11.10
C LEU A 235 26.18 3.33 10.80
N LEU A 236 26.52 4.45 10.17
CA LEU A 236 25.55 5.49 9.81
C LEU A 236 24.64 5.04 8.67
N LEU A 237 25.20 4.28 7.72
CA LEU A 237 24.44 3.64 6.67
C LEU A 237 23.46 2.61 7.26
N LYS A 238 23.96 1.73 8.13
CA LYS A 238 23.15 0.76 8.86
C LYS A 238 22.04 1.44 9.67
N GLN A 239 22.33 2.58 10.31
CA GLN A 239 21.35 3.36 11.06
C GLN A 239 20.26 3.94 10.16
N ALA A 240 20.60 4.46 8.97
CA ALA A 240 19.62 5.00 8.03
C ALA A 240 18.62 3.95 7.57
N PHE A 241 19.12 2.75 7.23
CA PHE A 241 18.26 1.62 6.92
C PHE A 241 17.42 1.21 8.13
N THR A 242 18.04 1.04 9.31
CA THR A 242 17.35 0.69 10.56
C THR A 242 16.21 1.66 10.89
N GLU A 243 16.42 2.96 10.67
CA GLU A 243 15.41 3.97 10.99
C GLU A 243 14.25 3.96 9.98
N VAL A 244 14.52 3.66 8.71
CA VAL A 244 13.47 3.38 7.71
C VAL A 244 12.65 2.16 8.15
N PHE A 245 13.28 1.07 8.59
CA PHE A 245 12.57 -0.13 9.06
C PHE A 245 11.74 0.13 10.33
N ASN A 246 12.33 0.79 11.32
CA ASN A 246 11.67 1.00 12.61
C ASN A 246 10.55 2.03 12.54
N GLN A 247 10.78 3.19 11.92
CA GLN A 247 9.82 4.30 11.96
C GLN A 247 8.83 4.29 10.80
N GLN A 248 9.28 3.93 9.59
CA GLN A 248 8.43 4.04 8.39
C GLN A 248 7.76 2.73 8.01
N LEU A 249 8.40 1.60 8.27
CA LEU A 249 7.87 0.28 7.93
C LEU A 249 7.22 -0.44 9.11
N GLU A 250 7.40 0.07 10.34
CA GLU A 250 6.91 -0.53 11.59
C GLU A 250 7.16 -2.04 11.61
N GLU A 251 8.42 -2.46 11.39
CA GLU A 251 8.84 -3.85 11.14
C GLU A 251 8.16 -4.87 12.07
N HIS A 252 8.15 -4.60 13.37
CA HIS A 252 7.55 -5.49 14.36
C HIS A 252 6.05 -5.75 14.09
N ARG A 253 5.29 -4.73 13.67
CA ARG A 253 3.87 -4.91 13.31
C ARG A 253 3.71 -5.70 12.03
N LEU A 254 4.56 -5.47 11.03
CA LEU A 254 4.53 -6.24 9.79
C LEU A 254 4.80 -7.73 10.05
N ILE A 255 5.82 -8.04 10.86
CA ILE A 255 6.14 -9.42 11.26
C ILE A 255 4.94 -10.05 11.96
N ASN A 256 4.36 -9.38 12.97
CA ASN A 256 3.20 -9.90 13.69
C ASN A 256 1.97 -10.10 12.79
N ALA A 257 1.75 -9.21 11.82
CA ALA A 257 0.68 -9.34 10.84
C ALA A 257 0.86 -10.59 9.98
N PHE A 258 2.08 -10.85 9.48
CA PHE A 258 2.37 -12.04 8.68
C PHE A 258 2.40 -13.34 9.50
N GLU A 259 2.85 -13.30 10.76
CA GLU A 259 2.73 -14.44 11.68
C GLU A 259 1.26 -14.84 11.87
N ARG A 260 0.39 -13.85 12.13
CA ARG A 260 -1.05 -14.09 12.24
C ARG A 260 -1.65 -14.61 10.95
N ILE A 261 -1.33 -14.00 9.80
CA ILE A 261 -1.85 -14.44 8.50
C ILE A 261 -1.42 -15.89 8.22
N ASN A 262 -0.18 -16.26 8.55
CA ASN A 262 0.33 -17.62 8.38
C ASN A 262 -0.40 -18.65 9.27
N GLN A 263 -0.86 -18.24 10.45
CA GLN A 263 -1.70 -19.06 11.35
C GLN A 263 -3.18 -19.05 10.95
N SER A 264 -3.59 -18.15 10.06
CA SER A 264 -4.99 -18.00 9.64
C SER A 264 -5.30 -18.88 8.44
N LYS A 265 -6.55 -19.34 8.33
CA LYS A 265 -7.05 -19.98 7.12
C LYS A 265 -7.26 -18.91 6.04
N ILE A 266 -6.51 -19.00 4.94
CA ILE A 266 -6.66 -18.09 3.81
C ILE A 266 -7.94 -18.45 3.06
N ARG A 267 -8.92 -17.54 3.07
CA ARG A 267 -10.14 -17.63 2.27
C ARG A 267 -9.96 -16.85 0.98
N TYR A 268 -9.64 -17.56 -0.09
CA TYR A 268 -9.57 -16.99 -1.42
C TYR A 268 -10.90 -17.16 -2.16
N THR A 269 -11.51 -16.05 -2.53
CA THR A 269 -12.86 -16.02 -3.13
C THR A 269 -12.82 -15.31 -4.46
N PHE A 270 -13.63 -15.77 -5.41
CA PHE A 270 -13.79 -15.15 -6.73
C PHE A 270 -15.17 -14.53 -6.81
N VAL A 271 -15.21 -13.22 -7.07
CA VAL A 271 -16.45 -12.43 -7.08
C VAL A 271 -16.55 -11.64 -8.38
N GLU A 272 -17.75 -11.45 -8.90
CA GLU A 272 -17.97 -10.73 -10.17
C GLU A 272 -18.31 -9.25 -9.98
N GLU A 273 -18.48 -8.79 -8.74
CA GLU A 273 -18.94 -7.45 -8.38
C GLU A 273 -18.19 -6.95 -7.14
N TYR A 274 -18.07 -5.63 -7.01
CA TYR A 274 -17.47 -5.04 -5.80
C TYR A 274 -18.33 -5.34 -4.57
N THR A 275 -17.68 -5.95 -3.59
CA THR A 275 -18.21 -6.27 -2.26
C THR A 275 -18.23 -5.02 -1.36
N PRO A 276 -19.05 -5.00 -0.30
CA PRO A 276 -19.01 -3.92 0.70
C PRO A 276 -17.62 -3.63 1.26
N LEU A 277 -16.76 -4.65 1.44
CA LEU A 277 -15.38 -4.45 1.89
C LEU A 277 -14.46 -3.92 0.79
N SER A 278 -14.56 -4.39 -0.45
CA SER A 278 -13.69 -3.92 -1.55
C SER A 278 -14.04 -2.52 -2.03
N PHE A 279 -15.31 -2.13 -1.96
CA PHE A 279 -15.80 -0.90 -2.57
C PHE A 279 -15.11 0.37 -2.06
N PRO A 280 -14.93 0.61 -0.74
CA PRO A 280 -14.23 1.80 -0.27
C PRO A 280 -12.75 1.83 -0.67
N ILE A 281 -12.07 0.67 -0.74
CA ILE A 281 -10.68 0.58 -1.23
C ILE A 281 -10.63 1.01 -2.71
N LYS A 282 -11.58 0.52 -3.52
CA LYS A 282 -11.69 0.92 -4.93
C LYS A 282 -12.04 2.41 -5.07
N VAL A 283 -12.90 2.97 -4.23
CA VAL A 283 -13.20 4.40 -4.25
C VAL A 283 -11.95 5.22 -3.94
N ASP A 284 -11.11 4.80 -2.99
CA ASP A 284 -9.84 5.47 -2.71
C ASP A 284 -8.86 5.40 -3.89
N SER A 285 -8.83 4.27 -4.61
CA SER A 285 -8.13 4.12 -5.89
C SER A 285 -8.62 5.12 -6.96
N LEU A 286 -9.94 5.37 -7.00
CA LEU A 286 -10.55 6.30 -7.95
C LEU A 286 -10.36 7.78 -7.57
N ARG A 287 -10.37 8.11 -6.28
CA ARG A 287 -10.01 9.44 -5.76
C ARG A 287 -8.57 9.80 -6.11
N GLN A 288 -7.74 8.78 -6.14
CA GLN A 288 -6.39 8.85 -6.62
C GLN A 288 -6.41 9.13 -8.14
N SER A 289 -7.12 8.36 -8.97
CA SER A 289 -7.18 8.67 -10.41
C SER A 289 -7.82 10.05 -10.74
N LEU A 290 -7.12 10.91 -11.50
CA LEU A 290 -7.71 12.16 -11.98
C LEU A 290 -8.75 11.89 -13.09
N SER A 291 -9.93 12.49 -12.98
CA SER A 291 -10.99 12.48 -13.99
C SER A 291 -11.65 13.86 -14.06
N SER A 292 -12.16 14.24 -15.23
CA SER A 292 -13.00 15.44 -15.40
C SER A 292 -14.44 15.23 -14.91
N GLU A 293 -14.84 13.99 -14.63
CA GLU A 293 -16.13 13.65 -14.04
C GLU A 293 -16.09 13.81 -12.51
N ALA A 294 -17.17 14.32 -11.92
CA ALA A 294 -17.28 14.42 -10.47
C ALA A 294 -17.25 13.03 -9.82
N LEU A 295 -16.50 12.86 -8.72
CA LEU A 295 -16.36 11.57 -8.02
C LEU A 295 -17.72 10.92 -7.68
N ILE A 296 -18.71 11.74 -7.32
CA ILE A 296 -20.07 11.31 -6.99
C ILE A 296 -20.74 10.63 -8.20
N GLU A 297 -20.57 11.18 -9.41
CA GLU A 297 -21.15 10.62 -10.64
C GLU A 297 -20.52 9.27 -10.99
N ARG A 298 -19.21 9.12 -10.76
CA ARG A 298 -18.48 7.85 -10.93
C ARG A 298 -18.97 6.78 -9.93
N ILE A 299 -19.15 7.16 -8.67
CA ILE A 299 -19.72 6.28 -7.62
C ILE A 299 -21.10 5.78 -8.03
N GLN A 300 -21.99 6.70 -8.42
CA GLN A 300 -23.35 6.34 -8.86
C GLN A 300 -23.35 5.43 -10.10
N ARG A 301 -22.41 5.62 -11.05
CA ARG A 301 -22.28 4.73 -12.21
C ARG A 301 -21.86 3.32 -11.81
N MET A 302 -20.94 3.18 -10.86
CA MET A 302 -20.53 1.87 -10.34
C MET A 302 -21.68 1.16 -9.62
N GLU A 303 -22.41 1.87 -8.76
CA GLU A 303 -23.61 1.33 -8.10
C GLU A 303 -24.66 0.87 -9.11
N LYS A 304 -24.92 1.67 -10.16
CA LYS A 304 -25.82 1.31 -11.26
C LYS A 304 -25.32 0.10 -12.04
N THR A 305 -24.03 -0.01 -12.30
CA THR A 305 -23.43 -1.15 -13.02
C THR A 305 -23.56 -2.44 -12.21
N ASN A 306 -23.31 -2.38 -10.90
CA ASN A 306 -23.55 -3.48 -9.97
C ASN A 306 -25.04 -3.87 -9.94
N ALA A 307 -25.94 -2.88 -9.86
CA ALA A 307 -27.38 -3.14 -9.88
C ALA A 307 -27.89 -3.73 -11.21
N GLN A 308 -27.32 -3.35 -12.35
CA GLN A 308 -27.68 -3.88 -13.67
C GLN A 308 -27.23 -5.33 -13.88
N LYS A 309 -26.05 -5.73 -13.38
CA LYS A 309 -25.63 -7.14 -13.39
C LYS A 309 -26.62 -8.01 -12.59
N LYS A 310 -27.14 -7.51 -11.47
CA LYS A 310 -28.18 -8.17 -10.66
C LYS A 310 -29.50 -8.37 -11.42
N LYS A 311 -29.91 -7.43 -12.28
CA LYS A 311 -31.15 -7.54 -13.09
C LYS A 311 -31.05 -8.53 -14.24
N ARG A 312 -29.85 -8.75 -14.80
CA ARG A 312 -29.63 -9.74 -15.88
C ARG A 312 -29.55 -11.19 -15.38
N ARG A 313 -29.44 -11.38 -14.07
CA ARG A 313 -29.34 -12.69 -13.40
C ARG A 313 -30.66 -13.21 -12.81
N LYS A 314 -31.72 -12.38 -12.82
CA LYS A 314 -33.09 -12.78 -12.51
C LYS A 314 -33.84 -12.98 -13.82
#